data_AF-M0B7U9-F1
#
_entry.id   AF-M0B7U9-F1
#
_cell.length_a   1.000
_cell.length_b   1.000
_cell.length_c   1.000
_cell.angle_alpha   90.00
_cell.angle_beta   90.00
_cell.angle_gamma   90.00
#
_symmetry.space_group_name_H-M   'P 1'
#
loop_
_entity.id
_entity.type
_entity.pdbx_description
1 polymer ?
#
loop_
_entity_poly.entity_id
_entity_poly.type
_entity_poly.pdbx_seq_one_letter_code
_entity_poly.pdbx_strand_id
1 'polypeptide(L)'
;MITDYAVLQTEIQPDREVIMQRDGKIDHLTAVLEPITHGVAPNGAFVYGPPGAGKTCAVRCVCDELENVIFIDCLGSHARRSVLNRVLEGLGEGNSLGRRSVSTDDLSARIRRTIDTPTVVVLDEADQLDELRVVHELYGIPELTLVLISNEPWREFDLRDVESHPRLDSRIGSLGEIPFSAYTDSELVSILDKRASVGIKPGVVSQSDLEYIARQADNDAREAIAHLYHSVRNADQDGQETLTKAVIDRSKPDATRHVIRSRLSSLSREQRLALECLADVGPATSGPIYECYNKRSASPVRDRTMRGWLPKFKKYELVTVSGPDYEPVYEVREVVIEELGVTV
;
A
#
# COMPACT_ATOMS: atom_id res chain seq x y z
N MET A 1 -10.33 -7.49 26.88
CA MET A 1 -11.18 -6.33 26.47
C MET A 1 -11.68 -6.40 25.03
N ILE A 2 -10.83 -6.84 24.09
CA ILE A 2 -11.19 -6.96 22.66
C ILE A 2 -12.11 -8.17 22.46
N THR A 3 -13.16 -8.02 21.65
CA THR A 3 -14.12 -9.07 21.28
C THR A 3 -13.89 -9.59 19.87
N ASP A 4 -13.45 -8.73 18.96
CA ASP A 4 -13.05 -9.09 17.60
C ASP A 4 -11.72 -8.40 17.25
N TYR A 5 -10.68 -9.21 17.10
CA TYR A 5 -9.34 -8.73 16.77
C TYR A 5 -9.23 -8.28 15.31
N ALA A 6 -9.97 -8.92 14.40
CA ALA A 6 -9.85 -8.70 12.97
C ALA A 6 -10.27 -7.27 12.58
N VAL A 7 -11.35 -6.78 13.20
CA VAL A 7 -11.87 -5.42 12.99
C VAL A 7 -10.91 -4.33 13.51
N LEU A 8 -9.92 -4.68 14.33
CA LEU A 8 -8.89 -3.76 14.82
C LEU A 8 -7.52 -3.95 14.14
N GLN A 9 -7.39 -4.89 13.20
CA GLN A 9 -6.19 -5.00 12.36
C GLN A 9 -6.32 -4.06 11.16
N THR A 10 -5.20 -3.46 10.75
CA THR A 10 -5.17 -2.52 9.61
C THR A 10 -5.03 -3.23 8.27
N GLU A 11 -4.47 -4.44 8.29
CA GLU A 11 -4.22 -5.31 7.14
C GLU A 11 -5.43 -6.14 6.76
N ILE A 12 -6.35 -6.34 7.71
CA ILE A 12 -7.59 -7.08 7.47
C ILE A 12 -8.65 -6.08 7.03
N GLN A 13 -9.19 -6.32 5.86
CA GLN A 13 -10.34 -5.57 5.37
C GLN A 13 -11.56 -5.92 6.21
N PRO A 14 -12.22 -4.93 6.84
CA PRO A 14 -13.43 -5.19 7.59
C PRO A 14 -14.62 -5.34 6.63
N ASP A 15 -15.71 -5.89 7.14
CA ASP A 15 -16.98 -5.95 6.40
C ASP A 15 -17.43 -4.55 5.96
N ARG A 16 -18.15 -4.48 4.83
CA ARG A 16 -18.64 -3.22 4.25
C ARG A 16 -19.39 -2.34 5.27
N GLU A 17 -20.16 -2.95 6.17
CA GLU A 17 -20.92 -2.24 7.21
C GLU A 17 -20.04 -1.52 8.26
N VAL A 18 -18.77 -1.90 8.37
CA VAL A 18 -17.79 -1.33 9.32
C VAL A 18 -16.96 -0.24 8.66
N ILE A 19 -16.91 -0.21 7.33
CA ILE A 19 -16.26 0.86 6.58
C ILE A 19 -17.08 2.13 6.77
N MET A 20 -16.48 3.10 7.45
CA MET A 20 -17.04 4.42 7.66
C MET A 20 -16.27 5.43 6.84
N GLN A 21 -17.00 6.47 6.42
CA GLN A 21 -16.50 7.52 5.55
C GLN A 21 -16.19 6.98 4.14
N ARG A 22 -16.05 7.91 3.19
CA ARG A 22 -15.77 7.60 1.76
C ARG A 22 -16.93 6.94 1.00
N ASP A 23 -18.16 6.95 1.50
CA ASP A 23 -19.35 6.45 0.78
C ASP A 23 -19.43 7.04 -0.64
N GLY A 24 -19.35 8.36 -0.78
CA GLY A 24 -19.36 9.00 -2.10
C GLY A 24 -18.17 8.64 -3.01
N LYS A 25 -17.05 8.17 -2.45
CA LYS A 25 -15.91 7.66 -3.25
C LYS A 25 -16.13 6.22 -3.67
N ILE A 26 -16.71 5.41 -2.79
CA ILE A 26 -17.14 4.04 -3.07
C ILE A 26 -18.21 4.08 -4.16
N ASP A 27 -19.24 4.91 -4.02
CA ASP A 27 -20.31 5.08 -5.01
C ASP A 27 -19.76 5.51 -6.38
N HIS A 28 -18.80 6.45 -6.38
CA HIS A 28 -18.15 6.87 -7.63
C HIS A 28 -17.34 5.73 -8.26
N LEU A 29 -16.58 4.98 -7.47
CA LEU A 29 -15.83 3.83 -7.97
C LEU A 29 -16.75 2.72 -8.49
N THR A 30 -17.85 2.43 -7.79
CA THR A 30 -18.89 1.50 -8.21
C THR A 30 -19.48 1.93 -9.55
N ALA A 31 -19.82 3.21 -9.72
CA ALA A 31 -20.33 3.72 -11.00
C ALA A 31 -19.31 3.60 -12.16
N VAL A 32 -18.01 3.79 -11.87
CA VAL A 32 -16.94 3.61 -12.88
C VAL A 32 -16.79 2.14 -13.29
N LEU A 33 -16.99 1.21 -12.36
CA LEU A 33 -16.81 -0.24 -12.58
C LEU A 33 -18.11 -0.98 -12.95
N GLU A 34 -19.28 -0.37 -12.79
CA GLU A 34 -20.61 -0.93 -13.11
C GLU A 34 -20.69 -1.59 -14.49
N PRO A 35 -20.09 -1.04 -15.58
CA PRO A 35 -20.19 -1.66 -16.90
C PRO A 35 -19.68 -3.11 -16.98
N ILE A 36 -18.80 -3.52 -16.06
CA ILE A 36 -18.27 -4.89 -15.98
C ILE A 36 -19.39 -5.91 -15.76
N THR A 37 -20.41 -5.56 -14.98
CA THR A 37 -21.58 -6.42 -14.71
C THR A 37 -22.41 -6.70 -15.97
N HIS A 38 -22.22 -5.90 -17.02
CA HIS A 38 -22.85 -6.05 -18.34
C HIS A 38 -21.90 -6.66 -19.39
N GLY A 39 -20.74 -7.18 -18.96
CA GLY A 39 -19.74 -7.79 -19.84
C GLY A 39 -18.89 -6.79 -20.63
N VAL A 40 -18.94 -5.50 -20.27
CA VAL A 40 -18.17 -4.44 -20.93
C VAL A 40 -17.06 -3.98 -20.00
N ALA A 41 -15.80 -4.05 -20.45
CA ALA A 41 -14.68 -3.50 -19.70
C ALA A 41 -14.70 -1.95 -19.79
N PRO A 42 -14.90 -1.22 -18.68
CA PRO A 42 -14.76 0.23 -18.66
C PRO A 42 -13.29 0.64 -18.77
N ASN A 43 -13.05 1.94 -18.96
CA ASN A 43 -11.70 2.49 -18.99
C ASN A 43 -10.91 2.19 -17.70
N GLY A 44 -11.60 2.09 -16.55
CA GLY A 44 -10.98 1.87 -15.25
C GLY A 44 -10.88 3.15 -14.42
N ALA A 45 -10.15 3.07 -13.30
CA ALA A 45 -10.06 4.14 -12.31
C ALA A 45 -8.62 4.43 -11.89
N PHE A 46 -8.35 5.71 -11.60
CA PHE A 46 -7.12 6.17 -10.96
C PHE A 46 -7.46 6.78 -9.59
N VAL A 47 -7.14 6.03 -8.53
CA VAL A 47 -7.42 6.39 -7.15
C VAL A 47 -6.14 6.93 -6.52
N TYR A 48 -6.15 8.15 -6.00
CA TYR A 48 -4.95 8.73 -5.42
C TYR A 48 -5.22 9.59 -4.19
N GLY A 49 -4.21 9.78 -3.34
CA GLY A 49 -4.32 10.55 -2.10
C GLY A 49 -3.33 10.07 -1.03
N PRO A 50 -3.23 10.71 0.14
CA PRO A 50 -2.19 10.38 1.11
C PRO A 50 -2.30 8.95 1.66
N PRO A 51 -1.22 8.39 2.25
CA PRO A 51 -1.27 7.16 3.03
C PRO A 51 -2.37 7.21 4.09
N GLY A 52 -2.96 6.06 4.42
CA GLY A 52 -3.99 6.01 5.47
C GLY A 52 -5.35 6.60 5.10
N ALA A 53 -5.53 7.19 3.91
CA ALA A 53 -6.78 7.82 3.49
C ALA A 53 -7.93 6.85 3.15
N GLY A 54 -7.71 5.53 3.21
CA GLY A 54 -8.73 4.51 2.94
C GLY A 54 -8.86 4.07 1.47
N LYS A 55 -7.90 4.43 0.61
CA LYS A 55 -7.91 4.09 -0.84
C LYS A 55 -8.05 2.58 -1.10
N THR A 56 -7.11 1.79 -0.60
CA THR A 56 -7.11 0.32 -0.72
C THR A 56 -8.38 -0.30 -0.15
N CYS A 57 -8.85 0.18 1.00
CA CYS A 57 -10.07 -0.31 1.64
C CYS A 57 -11.31 -0.07 0.76
N ALA A 58 -11.46 1.15 0.22
CA ALA A 58 -12.57 1.50 -0.67
C ALA A 58 -12.53 0.70 -1.97
N VAL A 59 -11.35 0.53 -2.59
CA VAL A 59 -11.21 -0.26 -3.82
C VAL A 59 -11.54 -1.72 -3.60
N ARG A 60 -11.01 -2.32 -2.53
CA ARG A 60 -11.33 -3.71 -2.22
C ARG A 60 -12.81 -3.91 -1.90
N CYS A 61 -13.44 -2.97 -1.19
CA CYS A 61 -14.87 -3.03 -0.90
C CYS A 61 -15.73 -3.11 -2.18
N VAL A 62 -15.38 -2.37 -3.23
CA VAL A 62 -16.09 -2.46 -4.52
C VAL A 62 -15.72 -3.74 -5.26
N CYS A 63 -14.46 -4.15 -5.18
CA CYS A 63 -13.97 -5.36 -5.85
C CYS A 63 -14.52 -6.67 -5.26
N ASP A 64 -14.89 -6.70 -3.98
CA ASP A 64 -15.48 -7.88 -3.33
C ASP A 64 -16.84 -8.27 -3.94
N GLU A 65 -17.48 -7.37 -4.68
CA GLU A 65 -18.74 -7.60 -5.40
C GLU A 65 -18.53 -8.08 -6.86
N LEU A 66 -17.27 -8.19 -7.31
CA LEU A 66 -16.91 -8.58 -8.67
C LEU A 66 -16.36 -10.01 -8.72
N GLU A 67 -16.66 -10.74 -9.80
CA GLU A 67 -16.29 -12.16 -9.93
C GLU A 67 -14.78 -12.38 -10.14
N ASN A 68 -14.14 -11.56 -10.99
CA ASN A 68 -12.74 -11.76 -11.40
C ASN A 68 -11.91 -10.52 -11.04
N VAL A 69 -11.23 -10.59 -9.90
CA VAL A 69 -10.34 -9.51 -9.43
C VAL A 69 -8.96 -10.07 -9.11
N ILE A 70 -7.93 -9.42 -9.66
CA ILE A 70 -6.53 -9.69 -9.36
C ILE A 70 -5.96 -8.45 -8.66
N PHE A 71 -5.64 -8.60 -7.38
CA PHE A 71 -5.06 -7.53 -6.57
C PHE A 71 -3.54 -7.70 -6.47
N ILE A 72 -2.77 -6.71 -6.90
CA ILE A 72 -1.30 -6.74 -6.90
C ILE A 72 -0.79 -5.56 -6.07
N ASP A 73 -0.05 -5.86 -5.00
CA ASP A 73 0.72 -4.87 -4.26
C ASP A 73 2.05 -4.59 -4.99
N CYS A 74 2.15 -3.40 -5.59
CA CYS A 74 3.32 -2.98 -6.34
C CYS A 74 4.50 -2.58 -5.45
N LEU A 75 4.34 -2.45 -4.13
CA LEU A 75 5.48 -2.29 -3.22
C LEU A 75 6.37 -3.53 -3.27
N GLY A 76 5.77 -4.72 -3.15
CA GLY A 76 6.45 -6.01 -3.26
C GLY A 76 6.68 -6.48 -4.71
N SER A 77 5.80 -6.09 -5.65
CA SER A 77 5.86 -6.49 -7.07
C SER A 77 5.89 -5.28 -8.01
N HIS A 78 7.04 -4.62 -8.13
CA HIS A 78 7.21 -3.36 -8.88
C HIS A 78 7.78 -3.53 -10.30
N ALA A 79 8.60 -4.55 -10.53
CA ALA A 79 9.21 -4.78 -11.84
C ALA A 79 8.17 -5.34 -12.83
N ARG A 80 8.20 -4.88 -14.10
CA ARG A 80 7.28 -5.30 -15.17
C ARG A 80 7.07 -6.81 -15.25
N ARG A 81 8.17 -7.60 -15.27
CA ARG A 81 8.08 -9.07 -15.31
C ARG A 81 7.33 -9.63 -14.09
N SER A 82 7.58 -9.08 -12.90
CA SER A 82 6.92 -9.51 -11.66
C SER A 82 5.42 -9.28 -11.75
N VAL A 83 5.00 -8.06 -12.11
CA VAL A 83 3.58 -7.69 -12.28
C VAL A 83 2.89 -8.58 -13.31
N LEU A 84 3.47 -8.77 -14.49
CA LEU A 84 2.87 -9.61 -15.55
C LEU A 84 2.73 -11.08 -15.11
N ASN A 85 3.71 -11.61 -14.36
CA ASN A 85 3.59 -12.95 -13.79
C ASN A 85 2.49 -13.03 -12.73
N ARG A 86 2.36 -12.02 -11.85
CA ARG A 86 1.27 -11.95 -10.86
C ARG A 86 -0.12 -11.93 -11.53
N VAL A 87 -0.26 -11.22 -12.65
CA VAL A 87 -1.50 -11.26 -13.44
C VAL A 87 -1.75 -12.68 -13.99
N LEU A 88 -0.75 -13.33 -14.58
CA LEU A 88 -0.88 -14.73 -15.05
C LEU A 88 -1.21 -15.71 -13.91
N GLU A 89 -0.60 -15.54 -12.73
CA GLU A 89 -0.90 -16.32 -11.53
C GLU A 89 -2.36 -16.13 -11.12
N GLY A 90 -2.85 -14.89 -11.10
CA GLY A 90 -4.24 -14.55 -10.79
C GLY A 90 -5.25 -15.12 -11.80
N LEU A 91 -4.86 -15.27 -13.06
CA LEU A 91 -5.64 -15.95 -14.10
C LEU A 91 -5.54 -17.49 -14.03
N GLY A 92 -4.89 -18.07 -13.01
CA GLY A 92 -4.78 -19.52 -12.81
C GLY A 92 -3.63 -20.21 -13.56
N GLU A 93 -2.76 -19.47 -14.25
CA GLU A 93 -1.63 -20.00 -15.04
C GLU A 93 -0.32 -20.14 -14.24
N GLY A 94 -0.34 -19.90 -12.93
CA GLY A 94 0.86 -19.89 -12.08
C GLY A 94 1.68 -21.19 -12.11
N ASN A 95 1.02 -22.35 -12.26
CA ASN A 95 1.67 -23.66 -12.33
C ASN A 95 2.19 -24.03 -13.74
N SER A 96 1.73 -23.33 -14.78
CA SER A 96 2.15 -23.51 -16.19
C SER A 96 3.43 -22.73 -16.52
N LEU A 97 4.03 -22.04 -15.54
CA LEU A 97 5.32 -21.32 -15.66
C LEU A 97 6.54 -22.26 -15.54
N GLY A 98 6.30 -23.58 -15.45
CA GLY A 98 7.35 -24.60 -15.45
C GLY A 98 8.23 -24.61 -16.71
N ARG A 99 9.50 -24.26 -16.53
CA ARG A 99 10.68 -24.68 -17.32
C ARG A 99 10.90 -24.14 -18.75
N ARG A 100 10.14 -23.16 -19.24
CA ARG A 100 10.56 -22.39 -20.44
C ARG A 100 10.75 -20.92 -20.08
N SER A 101 11.91 -20.37 -20.43
CA SER A 101 12.22 -18.95 -20.31
C SER A 101 11.37 -18.15 -21.31
N VAL A 102 10.10 -17.92 -20.96
CA VAL A 102 9.25 -17.00 -21.71
C VAL A 102 9.83 -15.61 -21.54
N SER A 103 10.11 -14.93 -22.66
CA SER A 103 10.63 -13.57 -22.64
C SER A 103 9.59 -12.65 -21.96
N THR A 104 10.04 -11.57 -21.33
CA THR A 104 9.10 -10.63 -20.69
C THR A 104 8.12 -10.03 -21.71
N ASP A 105 8.55 -9.84 -22.96
CA ASP A 105 7.69 -9.32 -24.03
C ASP A 105 6.56 -10.29 -24.42
N ASP A 106 6.79 -11.60 -24.29
CA ASP A 106 5.77 -12.63 -24.56
C ASP A 106 4.73 -12.78 -23.45
N LEU A 107 5.00 -12.28 -22.23
CA LEU A 107 4.07 -12.43 -21.09
C LEU A 107 2.75 -11.69 -21.33
N SER A 108 2.80 -10.47 -21.88
CA SER A 108 1.59 -9.71 -22.23
C SER A 108 0.73 -10.43 -23.28
N ALA A 109 1.37 -11.02 -24.29
CA ALA A 109 0.70 -11.83 -25.30
C ALA A 109 0.11 -13.12 -24.73
N ARG A 110 0.74 -13.69 -23.70
CA ARG A 110 0.19 -14.83 -22.97
C ARG A 110 -1.05 -14.44 -22.18
N ILE A 111 -1.01 -13.33 -21.42
CA ILE A 111 -2.19 -12.81 -20.69
C ILE A 111 -3.37 -12.66 -21.65
N ARG A 112 -3.17 -12.01 -22.80
CA ARG A 112 -4.22 -11.85 -23.84
C ARG A 112 -4.82 -13.17 -24.35
N ARG A 113 -4.08 -14.28 -24.33
CA ARG A 113 -4.58 -15.58 -24.78
C ARG A 113 -5.25 -16.37 -23.66
N THR A 114 -4.90 -16.05 -22.41
CA THR A 114 -5.39 -16.72 -21.21
C THR A 114 -6.70 -16.11 -20.74
N ILE A 115 -6.82 -14.78 -20.80
CA ILE A 115 -8.03 -14.09 -20.37
C ILE A 115 -9.19 -14.35 -21.34
N ASP A 116 -10.31 -14.80 -20.79
CA ASP A 116 -11.54 -15.15 -21.52
C ASP A 116 -12.78 -14.43 -20.97
N THR A 117 -12.64 -13.77 -19.82
CA THR A 117 -13.71 -13.08 -19.09
C THR A 117 -13.24 -11.71 -18.62
N PRO A 118 -14.13 -10.71 -18.51
CA PRO A 118 -13.79 -9.40 -17.96
C PRO A 118 -13.15 -9.54 -16.58
N THR A 119 -11.94 -9.01 -16.43
CA THR A 119 -11.14 -9.13 -15.21
C THR A 119 -10.66 -7.76 -14.77
N VAL A 120 -10.84 -7.44 -13.49
CA VAL A 120 -10.26 -6.24 -12.88
C VAL A 120 -8.86 -6.56 -12.37
N VAL A 121 -7.87 -5.77 -12.79
CA VAL A 121 -6.53 -5.81 -12.21
C VAL A 121 -6.32 -4.54 -11.41
N VAL A 122 -6.22 -4.70 -10.09
CA VAL A 122 -5.87 -3.63 -9.17
C VAL A 122 -4.36 -3.60 -8.98
N LEU A 123 -3.74 -2.49 -9.34
CA LEU A 123 -2.33 -2.20 -9.04
C LEU A 123 -2.31 -1.24 -7.85
N ASP A 124 -2.14 -1.79 -6.65
CA ASP A 124 -2.02 -1.00 -5.43
C ASP A 124 -0.59 -0.47 -5.29
N GLU A 125 -0.44 0.74 -4.75
CA GLU A 125 0.83 1.45 -4.70
C GLU A 125 1.50 1.55 -6.10
N ALA A 126 0.71 1.87 -7.13
CA ALA A 126 1.14 1.93 -8.54
C ALA A 126 2.28 2.94 -8.81
N ASP A 127 2.47 3.95 -7.95
CA ASP A 127 3.65 4.84 -7.96
C ASP A 127 4.96 4.11 -7.66
N GLN A 128 4.90 2.85 -7.21
CA GLN A 128 6.06 2.03 -6.92
C GLN A 128 6.55 1.23 -8.14
N LEU A 129 5.82 1.21 -9.25
CA LEU A 129 6.23 0.52 -10.47
C LEU A 129 7.56 1.07 -11.01
N ASP A 130 8.46 0.18 -11.45
CA ASP A 130 9.75 0.59 -12.01
C ASP A 130 9.61 1.24 -13.39
N GLU A 131 8.58 0.85 -14.15
CA GLU A 131 8.30 1.38 -15.49
C GLU A 131 6.80 1.38 -15.78
N LEU A 132 6.29 2.49 -16.34
CA LEU A 132 4.89 2.63 -16.73
C LEU A 132 4.48 1.78 -17.93
N ARG A 133 5.46 1.21 -18.64
CA ARG A 133 5.24 0.31 -19.77
C ARG A 133 4.33 -0.86 -19.40
N VAL A 134 4.40 -1.37 -18.17
CA VAL A 134 3.53 -2.47 -17.74
C VAL A 134 2.05 -2.07 -17.71
N VAL A 135 1.74 -0.84 -17.27
CA VAL A 135 0.38 -0.29 -17.28
C VAL A 135 -0.13 -0.19 -18.72
N HIS A 136 0.70 0.29 -19.64
CA HIS A 136 0.35 0.35 -21.07
C HIS A 136 0.00 -1.03 -21.65
N GLU A 137 0.82 -2.03 -21.34
CA GLU A 137 0.66 -3.38 -21.86
C GLU A 137 -0.63 -4.03 -21.37
N LEU A 138 -0.94 -3.88 -20.08
CA LEU A 138 -2.18 -4.39 -19.48
C LEU A 138 -3.42 -3.63 -19.97
N TYR A 139 -3.36 -2.30 -20.05
CA TYR A 139 -4.47 -1.49 -20.58
C TYR A 139 -4.77 -1.81 -22.06
N GLY A 140 -3.77 -2.27 -22.81
CA GLY A 140 -3.94 -2.74 -24.18
C GLY A 140 -4.60 -4.12 -24.31
N ILE A 141 -5.20 -4.66 -23.27
CA ILE A 141 -5.93 -5.94 -23.25
C ILE A 141 -7.41 -5.62 -23.04
N PRO A 142 -8.28 -5.82 -24.05
CA PRO A 142 -9.69 -5.40 -23.99
C PRO A 142 -10.49 -5.98 -22.82
N GLU A 143 -10.14 -7.19 -22.38
CA GLU A 143 -10.82 -7.90 -21.31
C GLU A 143 -10.35 -7.43 -19.91
N LEU A 144 -9.32 -6.59 -19.84
CA LEU A 144 -8.81 -6.04 -18.58
C LEU A 144 -9.36 -4.63 -18.30
N THR A 145 -9.80 -4.45 -17.07
CA THR A 145 -10.03 -3.12 -16.49
C THR A 145 -8.99 -2.86 -15.42
N LEU A 146 -8.28 -1.72 -15.53
CA LEU A 146 -7.28 -1.33 -14.55
C LEU A 146 -7.85 -0.42 -13.48
N VAL A 147 -7.56 -0.74 -12.21
CA VAL A 147 -7.70 0.18 -11.09
C VAL A 147 -6.32 0.45 -10.53
N LEU A 148 -5.84 1.68 -10.67
CA LEU A 148 -4.54 2.10 -10.18
C LEU A 148 -4.74 2.84 -8.87
N ILE A 149 -4.01 2.46 -7.82
CA ILE A 149 -4.02 3.17 -6.54
C ILE A 149 -2.65 3.80 -6.33
N SER A 150 -2.61 5.08 -6.00
CA SER A 150 -1.35 5.78 -5.75
C SER A 150 -1.42 6.71 -4.55
N ASN A 151 -0.27 7.03 -3.98
CA ASN A 151 -0.18 8.09 -2.98
C ASN A 151 -0.15 9.50 -3.59
N GLU A 152 0.17 9.63 -4.88
CA GLU A 152 0.35 10.91 -5.57
C GLU A 152 -0.52 10.98 -6.84
N PRO A 153 -0.88 12.19 -7.30
CA PRO A 153 -1.52 12.36 -8.60
C PRO A 153 -0.64 11.84 -9.74
N TRP A 154 -1.27 11.34 -10.80
CA TRP A 154 -0.57 10.81 -11.98
C TRP A 154 0.45 11.78 -12.59
N ARG A 155 0.17 13.09 -12.54
CA ARG A 155 1.04 14.15 -13.07
C ARG A 155 2.40 14.26 -12.37
N GLU A 156 2.53 13.66 -11.18
CA GLU A 156 3.75 13.69 -10.35
C GLU A 156 4.62 12.44 -10.52
N PHE A 157 4.14 11.39 -11.21
CA PHE A 157 4.94 10.22 -11.53
C PHE A 157 6.13 10.68 -12.38
N ASP A 158 7.38 10.41 -11.97
CA ASP A 158 8.60 10.95 -12.59
C ASP A 158 8.56 10.77 -14.13
N LEU A 159 8.17 11.86 -14.81
CA LEU A 159 7.76 11.89 -16.22
C LEU A 159 8.92 11.70 -17.20
N ARG A 160 10.13 11.39 -16.70
CA ARG A 160 11.32 11.21 -17.53
C ARG A 160 11.20 10.06 -18.54
N ASP A 161 10.27 9.13 -18.32
CA ASP A 161 9.94 8.08 -19.30
C ASP A 161 8.69 8.41 -20.16
N VAL A 162 7.90 9.44 -19.83
CA VAL A 162 6.67 9.82 -20.57
C VAL A 162 6.98 10.55 -21.87
N GLU A 163 8.12 11.26 -21.97
CA GLU A 163 8.59 11.87 -23.22
C GLU A 163 8.73 10.83 -24.36
N SER A 164 8.90 9.55 -24.03
CA SER A 164 8.98 8.46 -25.01
C SER A 164 7.61 7.85 -25.40
N HIS A 165 6.51 8.22 -24.73
CA HIS A 165 5.19 7.60 -24.94
C HIS A 165 4.00 8.59 -24.78
N PRO A 166 3.83 9.58 -25.68
CA PRO A 166 2.71 10.56 -25.63
C PRO A 166 1.30 9.93 -25.69
N ARG A 167 1.18 8.64 -26.04
CA ARG A 167 -0.10 7.90 -26.07
C ARG A 167 -0.56 7.39 -24.70
N LEU A 168 0.36 7.27 -23.73
CA LEU A 168 0.04 6.86 -22.36
C LEU A 168 -0.80 7.94 -21.66
N ASP A 169 -0.46 9.21 -21.87
CA ASP A 169 -1.12 10.36 -21.23
C ASP A 169 -2.60 10.48 -21.62
N SER A 170 -2.93 10.20 -22.90
CA SER A 170 -4.32 10.23 -23.38
C SER A 170 -5.20 9.10 -22.85
N ARG A 171 -4.65 7.91 -22.61
CA ARG A 171 -5.43 6.74 -22.15
C ARG A 171 -5.53 6.70 -20.64
N ILE A 172 -4.44 7.02 -19.94
CA ILE A 172 -4.45 7.12 -18.48
C ILE A 172 -5.23 8.35 -18.04
N GLY A 173 -5.18 9.46 -18.79
CA GLY A 173 -6.07 10.61 -18.62
C GLY A 173 -7.55 10.32 -18.92
N SER A 174 -7.90 9.13 -19.44
CA SER A 174 -9.29 8.69 -19.62
C SER A 174 -9.80 7.78 -18.50
N LEU A 175 -8.95 7.45 -17.51
CA LEU A 175 -9.35 6.80 -16.28
C LEU A 175 -10.23 7.75 -15.46
N GLY A 176 -11.21 7.20 -14.74
CA GLY A 176 -11.93 7.98 -13.74
C GLY A 176 -11.00 8.37 -12.59
N GLU A 177 -10.66 9.66 -12.48
CA GLU A 177 -9.86 10.17 -11.36
C GLU A 177 -10.73 10.25 -10.09
N ILE A 178 -10.27 9.58 -9.03
CA ILE A 178 -10.96 9.55 -7.73
C ILE A 178 -9.97 10.01 -6.64
N PRO A 179 -9.89 11.32 -6.37
CA PRO A 179 -9.02 11.84 -5.32
C PRO A 179 -9.56 11.52 -3.93
N PHE A 180 -8.67 11.10 -3.04
CA PHE A 180 -8.87 10.94 -1.61
C PHE A 180 -8.10 12.02 -0.87
N SER A 181 -8.77 12.68 0.08
CA SER A 181 -8.13 13.60 1.02
C SER A 181 -7.60 12.84 2.22
N ALA A 182 -6.72 13.45 3.02
CA ALA A 182 -6.49 12.98 4.39
C ALA A 182 -7.82 12.99 5.17
N TYR A 183 -7.93 12.17 6.20
CA TYR A 183 -9.08 12.24 7.09
C TYR A 183 -9.00 13.49 7.96
N THR A 184 -10.14 13.98 8.43
CA THR A 184 -10.20 14.94 9.54
C THR A 184 -10.28 14.18 10.87
N ASP A 185 -9.96 14.85 11.97
CA ASP A 185 -10.11 14.26 13.32
C ASP A 185 -11.52 13.69 13.54
N SER A 186 -12.57 14.39 13.09
CA SER A 186 -13.95 13.91 13.23
C SER A 186 -14.26 12.67 12.38
N GLU A 187 -13.69 12.58 11.17
CA GLU A 187 -13.81 11.39 10.33
C GLU A 187 -13.07 10.20 10.96
N LEU A 188 -11.87 10.42 11.51
CA LEU A 188 -11.14 9.40 12.25
C LEU A 188 -11.91 8.91 13.47
N VAL A 189 -12.51 9.81 14.26
CA VAL A 189 -13.36 9.43 15.39
C VAL A 189 -14.51 8.53 14.94
N SER A 190 -15.18 8.87 13.83
CA SER A 190 -16.26 8.02 13.28
C SER A 190 -15.77 6.62 12.88
N ILE A 191 -14.59 6.52 12.28
CA ILE A 191 -13.97 5.23 11.93
C ILE A 191 -13.64 4.42 13.18
N LEU A 192 -13.02 5.06 14.18
CA LEU A 192 -12.63 4.40 15.42
C LEU A 192 -13.84 3.96 16.23
N ASP A 193 -14.89 4.79 16.31
CA ASP A 193 -16.12 4.48 17.03
C ASP A 193 -16.81 3.25 16.44
N LYS A 194 -16.93 3.20 15.11
CA LYS A 194 -17.52 2.03 14.45
C LYS A 194 -16.71 0.77 14.70
N ARG A 195 -15.38 0.82 14.58
CA ARG A 195 -14.51 -0.33 14.88
C ARG A 195 -14.56 -0.74 16.34
N ALA A 196 -14.62 0.22 17.27
CA ALA A 196 -14.77 -0.03 18.70
C ALA A 196 -16.10 -0.70 19.04
N SER A 197 -17.20 -0.25 18.43
CA SER A 197 -18.55 -0.79 18.66
C SER A 197 -18.68 -2.28 18.29
N VAL A 198 -17.85 -2.75 17.35
CA VAL A 198 -17.82 -4.15 16.89
C VAL A 198 -16.74 -4.95 17.62
N GLY A 199 -15.54 -4.39 17.74
CA GLY A 199 -14.34 -5.09 18.20
C GLY A 199 -14.02 -4.96 19.69
N ILE A 200 -14.72 -4.10 20.45
CA ILE A 200 -14.39 -3.81 21.85
C ILE A 200 -15.63 -3.92 22.73
N LYS A 201 -15.47 -4.47 23.95
CA LYS A 201 -16.55 -4.51 24.94
C LYS A 201 -17.08 -3.09 25.26
N PRO A 202 -18.42 -2.92 25.37
CA PRO A 202 -19.01 -1.64 25.76
C PRO A 202 -18.45 -1.12 27.09
N GLY A 203 -18.22 0.19 27.16
CA GLY A 203 -17.72 0.87 28.36
C GLY A 203 -16.19 0.87 28.54
N VAL A 204 -15.44 0.09 27.76
CA VAL A 204 -13.97 0.09 27.82
C VAL A 204 -13.38 1.40 27.26
N VAL A 205 -13.98 1.91 26.18
CA VAL A 205 -13.50 3.09 25.45
C VAL A 205 -14.59 4.15 25.47
N SER A 206 -14.22 5.38 25.83
CA SER A 206 -15.12 6.54 25.79
C SER A 206 -14.93 7.36 24.52
N GLN A 207 -15.92 8.19 24.19
CA GLN A 207 -15.83 9.13 23.07
C GLN A 207 -14.60 10.05 23.17
N SER A 208 -14.27 10.53 24.37
CA SER A 208 -13.09 11.37 24.60
C SER A 208 -11.78 10.65 24.36
N ASP A 209 -11.73 9.32 24.56
CA ASP A 209 -10.55 8.52 24.25
C ASP A 209 -10.35 8.43 22.73
N LEU A 210 -11.43 8.22 21.97
CA LEU A 210 -11.40 8.19 20.51
C LEU A 210 -10.96 9.53 19.91
N GLU A 211 -11.50 10.64 20.41
CA GLU A 211 -11.10 11.99 20.02
C GLU A 211 -9.64 12.29 20.36
N TYR A 212 -9.14 11.72 21.46
CA TYR A 212 -7.74 11.87 21.84
C TYR A 212 -6.82 11.08 20.92
N ILE A 213 -7.17 9.82 20.60
CA ILE A 213 -6.42 8.98 19.65
C ILE A 213 -6.40 9.61 18.26
N ALA A 214 -7.55 10.08 17.76
CA ALA A 214 -7.65 10.70 16.43
C ALA A 214 -6.70 11.89 16.27
N ARG A 215 -6.65 12.78 17.26
CA ARG A 215 -5.74 13.95 17.29
C ARG A 215 -4.25 13.60 17.31
N GLN A 216 -3.88 12.36 17.60
CA GLN A 216 -2.50 11.88 17.66
C GLN A 216 -2.12 11.04 16.43
N ALA A 217 -3.02 10.88 15.47
CA ALA A 217 -2.86 9.99 14.32
C ALA A 217 -2.48 10.71 13.02
N ASP A 218 -2.22 12.02 13.06
CA ASP A 218 -1.79 12.82 11.91
C ASP A 218 -2.65 12.61 10.65
N ASN A 219 -3.97 12.46 10.83
CA ASN A 219 -4.95 12.22 9.76
C ASN A 219 -4.82 10.86 9.03
N ASP A 220 -4.04 9.91 9.56
CA ASP A 220 -3.87 8.55 9.03
C ASP A 220 -4.73 7.55 9.83
N ALA A 221 -5.67 6.88 9.14
CA ALA A 221 -6.54 5.89 9.78
C ALA A 221 -5.79 4.63 10.26
N ARG A 222 -4.71 4.22 9.58
CA ARG A 222 -3.89 3.06 10.00
C ARG A 222 -3.24 3.36 11.35
N GLU A 223 -2.67 4.56 11.51
CA GLU A 223 -2.10 5.02 12.79
C GLU A 223 -3.16 5.08 13.89
N ALA A 224 -4.32 5.66 13.60
CA ALA A 224 -5.41 5.78 14.56
C ALA A 224 -5.90 4.40 15.04
N ILE A 225 -6.14 3.47 14.11
CA ILE A 225 -6.64 2.12 14.40
C ILE A 225 -5.60 1.31 15.18
N ALA A 226 -4.32 1.35 14.76
CA ALA A 226 -3.24 0.71 15.48
C ALA A 226 -3.11 1.26 16.91
N HIS A 227 -3.26 2.59 17.08
CA HIS A 227 -3.19 3.23 18.39
C HIS A 227 -4.34 2.82 19.30
N LEU A 228 -5.57 2.74 18.78
CA LEU A 228 -6.71 2.17 19.50
C LEU A 228 -6.46 0.71 19.91
N TYR A 229 -6.02 -0.12 18.97
CA TYR A 229 -5.75 -1.54 19.22
C TYR A 229 -4.76 -1.75 20.36
N HIS A 230 -3.59 -1.10 20.30
CA HIS A 230 -2.56 -1.26 21.34
C HIS A 230 -2.96 -0.61 22.66
N SER A 231 -3.69 0.51 22.63
CA SER A 231 -4.21 1.12 23.87
C SER A 231 -5.11 0.15 24.63
N VAL A 232 -6.07 -0.48 23.93
CA VAL A 232 -7.02 -1.43 24.54
C VAL A 232 -6.30 -2.70 24.98
N ARG A 233 -5.38 -3.22 24.16
CA ARG A 233 -4.57 -4.39 24.51
C ARG A 233 -3.71 -4.14 25.76
N ASN A 234 -3.08 -2.97 25.86
CA ASN A 234 -2.22 -2.61 26.99
C ASN A 234 -3.04 -2.33 28.25
N ALA A 235 -4.26 -1.80 28.15
CA ALA A 235 -5.18 -1.69 29.28
C ALA A 235 -5.61 -3.06 29.81
N ASP A 236 -5.92 -4.00 28.91
CA ASP A 236 -6.31 -5.38 29.25
C ASP A 236 -5.16 -6.13 29.93
N GLN A 237 -3.93 -5.96 29.45
CA GLN A 237 -2.73 -6.57 30.06
C GLN A 237 -2.44 -6.04 31.46
N ASP A 238 -2.73 -4.76 31.71
CA ASP A 238 -2.59 -4.13 33.03
C ASP A 238 -3.74 -4.48 34.00
N GLY A 239 -4.75 -5.21 33.55
CA GLY A 239 -5.94 -5.52 34.34
C GLY A 239 -6.82 -4.29 34.63
N GLN A 240 -6.72 -3.24 33.81
CA GLN A 240 -7.67 -2.12 33.87
C GLN A 240 -9.03 -2.57 33.33
N GLU A 241 -10.10 -1.82 33.57
CA GLU A 241 -11.42 -2.09 32.98
C GLU A 241 -11.78 -1.08 31.87
N THR A 242 -11.11 0.08 31.87
CA THR A 242 -11.33 1.18 30.94
C THR A 242 -10.01 1.75 30.45
N LEU A 243 -10.03 2.45 29.31
CA LEU A 243 -8.90 3.24 28.86
C LEU A 243 -8.66 4.44 29.78
N THR A 244 -7.39 4.80 29.92
CA THR A 244 -6.98 6.07 30.50
C THR A 244 -6.01 6.75 29.55
N LYS A 245 -5.93 8.08 29.62
CA LYS A 245 -4.99 8.87 28.82
C LYS A 245 -3.55 8.38 28.94
N ALA A 246 -3.13 7.98 30.15
CA ALA A 246 -1.80 7.45 30.38
C ALA A 246 -1.52 6.14 29.61
N VAL A 247 -2.53 5.26 29.49
CA VAL A 247 -2.40 4.05 28.66
C VAL A 247 -2.34 4.40 27.18
N ILE A 248 -3.16 5.35 26.73
CA ILE A 248 -3.15 5.78 25.32
C ILE A 248 -1.77 6.34 24.96
N ASP A 249 -1.24 7.27 25.75
CA ASP A 249 0.05 7.91 25.50
C ASP A 249 1.19 6.89 25.42
N ARG A 250 1.29 5.97 26.40
CA ARG A 250 2.36 4.96 26.42
C ARG A 250 2.21 3.88 25.34
N SER A 251 1.04 3.75 24.71
CA SER A 251 0.78 2.75 23.66
C SER A 251 1.10 3.26 22.24
N LYS A 252 1.38 4.56 22.08
CA LYS A 252 1.75 5.14 20.78
C LYS A 252 2.99 4.49 20.15
N PRO A 253 4.08 4.18 20.90
CA PRO A 253 5.23 3.48 20.33
C PRO A 253 4.88 2.10 19.76
N ASP A 254 4.00 1.34 20.42
CA ASP A 254 3.56 0.03 19.93
C ASP A 254 2.73 0.15 18.64
N ALA A 255 1.93 1.20 18.53
CA ALA A 255 1.19 1.54 17.32
C ALA A 255 2.11 1.89 16.15
N THR A 256 3.10 2.75 16.39
CA THR A 256 4.11 3.11 15.38
C THR A 256 4.87 1.86 14.91
N ARG A 257 5.30 0.99 15.84
CA ARG A 257 5.97 -0.29 15.50
C ARG A 257 5.07 -1.21 14.68
N HIS A 258 3.78 -1.29 15.00
CA HIS A 258 2.83 -2.10 14.23
C HIS A 258 2.70 -1.61 12.78
N VAL A 259 2.51 -0.31 12.57
CA VAL A 259 2.44 0.26 11.22
C VAL A 259 3.75 0.04 10.45
N ILE A 260 4.90 0.20 11.11
CA ILE A 260 6.21 -0.06 10.51
C ILE A 260 6.38 -1.54 10.13
N ARG A 261 6.02 -2.48 11.02
CA ARG A 261 6.06 -3.93 10.71
C ARG A 261 5.26 -4.26 9.47
N SER A 262 4.06 -3.68 9.37
CA SER A 262 3.19 -3.82 8.21
C SER A 262 3.90 -3.37 6.93
N ARG A 263 4.47 -2.15 6.92
CA ARG A 263 5.25 -1.59 5.80
C ARG A 263 6.50 -2.42 5.46
N LEU A 264 7.20 -2.94 6.46
CA LEU A 264 8.37 -3.81 6.27
C LEU A 264 8.00 -5.18 5.67
N SER A 265 6.80 -5.70 5.99
CA SER A 265 6.33 -6.98 5.48
C SER A 265 5.98 -6.96 4.00
N SER A 266 5.59 -5.79 3.49
CA SER A 266 5.31 -5.56 2.06
C SER A 266 6.57 -5.35 1.21
N LEU A 267 7.74 -5.11 1.82
CA LEU A 267 8.99 -4.99 1.06
C LEU A 267 9.42 -6.33 0.47
N SER A 268 9.89 -6.31 -0.77
CA SER A 268 10.61 -7.45 -1.34
C SER A 268 11.88 -7.77 -0.55
N ARG A 269 12.37 -9.01 -0.66
CA ARG A 269 13.60 -9.44 0.01
C ARG A 269 14.79 -8.53 -0.30
N GLU A 270 14.94 -8.11 -1.56
CA GLU A 270 16.06 -7.28 -1.99
C GLU A 270 15.95 -5.84 -1.46
N GLN A 271 14.73 -5.27 -1.42
CA GLN A 271 14.48 -3.98 -0.78
C GLN A 271 14.79 -4.04 0.72
N ARG A 272 14.33 -5.09 1.41
CA ARG A 272 14.61 -5.29 2.84
C ARG A 272 16.11 -5.37 3.10
N LEU A 273 16.84 -6.13 2.28
CA LEU A 273 18.30 -6.24 2.39
C LEU A 273 19.01 -4.90 2.16
N ALA A 274 18.54 -4.08 1.22
CA ALA A 274 19.09 -2.74 1.01
C ALA A 274 18.84 -1.82 2.22
N LEU A 275 17.67 -1.93 2.86
CA LEU A 275 17.34 -1.19 4.08
C LEU A 275 18.20 -1.65 5.28
N GLU A 276 18.40 -2.96 5.45
CA GLU A 276 19.31 -3.54 6.45
C GLU A 276 20.76 -3.07 6.22
N CYS A 277 21.22 -3.03 4.97
CA CYS A 277 22.52 -2.48 4.63
C CYS A 277 22.65 -0.99 4.96
N LEU A 278 21.60 -0.19 4.75
CA LEU A 278 21.60 1.21 5.16
C LEU A 278 21.65 1.34 6.69
N ALA A 279 20.95 0.47 7.44
CA ALA A 279 21.01 0.46 8.90
C ALA A 279 22.45 0.18 9.40
N ASP A 280 23.14 -0.78 8.78
CA ASP A 280 24.52 -1.14 9.16
C ASP A 280 25.56 -0.09 8.78
N VAL A 281 25.37 0.58 7.65
CA VAL A 281 26.31 1.62 7.19
C VAL A 281 26.11 2.94 7.95
N GLY A 282 24.91 3.17 8.50
CA GLY A 282 24.51 4.44 9.09
C GLY A 282 24.16 5.49 8.04
N PRO A 283 24.08 6.78 8.43
CA PRO A 283 23.73 7.87 7.52
C PRO A 283 24.63 7.92 6.28
N ALA A 284 24.07 7.68 5.11
CA ALA A 284 24.85 7.54 3.88
C ALA A 284 24.11 8.00 2.62
N THR A 285 24.89 8.38 1.61
CA THR A 285 24.39 8.53 0.23
C THR A 285 24.24 7.15 -0.42
N SER A 286 23.62 7.10 -1.60
CA SER A 286 23.35 5.84 -2.32
C SER A 286 24.56 4.92 -2.57
N GLY A 287 25.78 5.46 -2.71
CA GLY A 287 26.98 4.67 -3.07
C GLY A 287 27.33 3.62 -2.02
N PRO A 288 27.64 4.02 -0.77
CA PRO A 288 27.92 3.08 0.32
C PRO A 288 26.81 2.04 0.55
N ILE A 289 25.54 2.44 0.42
CA ILE A 289 24.39 1.54 0.54
C ILE A 289 24.45 0.46 -0.55
N TYR A 290 24.69 0.85 -1.80
CA TYR A 290 24.81 -0.09 -2.91
C TYR A 290 25.99 -1.05 -2.74
N GLU A 291 27.14 -0.55 -2.29
CA GLU A 291 28.31 -1.39 -2.07
C GLU A 291 28.05 -2.47 -1.01
N CYS A 292 27.36 -2.12 0.09
CA CYS A 292 26.92 -3.11 1.07
C CYS A 292 25.94 -4.11 0.46
N TYR A 293 24.88 -3.61 -0.18
CA TYR A 293 23.82 -4.43 -0.76
C TYR A 293 24.37 -5.42 -1.80
N ASN A 294 25.22 -4.93 -2.72
CA ASN A 294 25.81 -5.73 -3.79
C ASN A 294 26.73 -6.84 -3.28
N LYS A 295 27.34 -6.67 -2.10
CA LYS A 295 28.14 -7.72 -1.45
C LYS A 295 27.30 -8.80 -0.78
N ARG A 296 26.11 -8.44 -0.29
CA ARG A 296 25.24 -9.36 0.48
C ARG A 296 24.18 -10.07 -0.35
N SER A 297 23.71 -9.43 -1.43
CA SER A 297 22.68 -10.03 -2.28
C SER A 297 23.26 -11.17 -3.11
N ALA A 298 22.56 -12.31 -3.14
CA ALA A 298 22.90 -13.43 -4.00
C ALA A 298 22.60 -13.14 -5.49
N SER A 299 21.80 -12.12 -5.79
CA SER A 299 21.40 -11.74 -7.15
C SER A 299 21.13 -10.24 -7.20
N PRO A 300 22.17 -9.41 -7.05
CA PRO A 300 22.01 -7.98 -6.88
C PRO A 300 21.36 -7.36 -8.13
N VAL A 301 20.35 -6.53 -7.89
CA VAL A 301 19.83 -5.62 -8.90
C VAL A 301 20.89 -4.57 -9.26
N ARG A 302 20.70 -3.90 -10.40
CA ARG A 302 21.58 -2.80 -10.82
C ARG A 302 21.50 -1.64 -9.84
N ASP A 303 22.59 -0.89 -9.71
CA ASP A 303 22.68 0.31 -8.87
C ASP A 303 21.50 1.28 -9.06
N ARG A 304 21.16 1.59 -10.32
CA ARG A 304 20.00 2.43 -10.66
C ARG A 304 18.69 1.91 -10.05
N THR A 305 18.45 0.61 -10.06
CA THR A 305 17.24 -0.01 -9.51
C THR A 305 17.21 0.12 -8.00
N MET A 306 18.32 -0.18 -7.31
CA MET A 306 18.42 -0.03 -5.85
C MET A 306 18.22 1.43 -5.43
N ARG A 307 18.86 2.37 -6.14
CA ARG A 307 18.68 3.82 -5.89
C ARG A 307 17.23 4.27 -6.03
N GLY A 308 16.48 3.64 -6.94
CA GLY A 308 15.05 3.86 -7.07
C GLY A 308 14.23 3.48 -5.83
N TRP A 309 14.77 2.68 -4.91
CA TRP A 309 14.12 2.33 -3.65
C TRP A 309 14.30 3.36 -2.53
N LEU A 310 15.35 4.18 -2.56
CA LEU A 310 15.65 5.09 -1.46
C LEU A 310 14.59 6.20 -1.27
N PRO A 311 14.08 6.85 -2.34
CA PRO A 311 12.93 7.74 -2.21
C PRO A 311 11.68 7.03 -1.68
N LYS A 312 11.49 5.75 -2.05
CA LYS A 312 10.36 4.92 -1.58
C LYS A 312 10.45 4.71 -0.07
N PHE A 313 11.62 4.36 0.45
CA PHE A 313 11.82 4.22 1.90
C PHE A 313 11.49 5.51 2.66
N LYS A 314 11.80 6.70 2.10
CA LYS A 314 11.43 7.98 2.71
C LYS A 314 9.90 8.13 2.75
N LYS A 315 9.22 7.80 1.66
CA LYS A 315 7.76 7.92 1.51
C LYS A 315 7.00 7.02 2.49
N TYR A 316 7.49 5.82 2.74
CA TYR A 316 6.96 4.92 3.77
C TYR A 316 7.48 5.23 5.18
N GLU A 317 8.13 6.38 5.36
CA GLU A 317 8.72 6.83 6.61
C GLU A 317 9.58 5.73 7.25
N LEU A 318 10.35 4.99 6.45
CA LEU A 318 11.31 3.99 6.94
C LEU A 318 12.68 4.64 7.19
N VAL A 319 12.97 5.71 6.45
CA VAL A 319 14.21 6.48 6.54
C VAL A 319 13.90 7.97 6.65
N THR A 320 14.80 8.72 7.27
CA THR A 320 14.90 10.17 7.16
C THR A 320 15.87 10.53 6.03
N VAL A 321 15.73 11.73 5.47
CA VAL A 321 16.64 12.25 4.44
C VAL A 321 17.12 13.62 4.84
N SER A 322 18.43 13.82 4.78
CA SER A 322 19.11 15.09 5.02
C SER A 322 20.06 15.43 3.86
N GLY A 323 20.60 16.64 3.84
CA GLY A 323 21.47 17.12 2.76
C GLY A 323 20.68 17.66 1.55
N PRO A 324 21.40 18.08 0.49
CA PRO A 324 20.80 18.65 -0.71
C PRO A 324 20.21 17.58 -1.65
N ASP A 325 19.24 17.95 -2.50
CA ASP A 325 18.55 17.02 -3.41
C ASP A 325 19.48 16.29 -4.40
N TYR A 326 20.64 16.86 -4.73
CA TYR A 326 21.63 16.23 -5.62
C TYR A 326 22.56 15.25 -4.91
N GLU A 327 22.59 15.26 -3.57
CA GLU A 327 23.40 14.36 -2.73
C GLU A 327 22.66 14.02 -1.43
N PRO A 328 21.49 13.35 -1.51
CA PRO A 328 20.69 13.03 -0.34
C PRO A 328 21.37 11.98 0.53
N VAL A 329 21.42 12.26 1.83
CA VAL A 329 21.89 11.34 2.87
C VAL A 329 20.67 10.70 3.52
N TYR A 330 20.58 9.37 3.42
CA TYR A 330 19.51 8.57 3.99
C TYR A 330 19.96 8.00 5.33
N GLU A 331 19.04 7.90 6.29
CA GLU A 331 19.29 7.30 7.60
C GLU A 331 18.05 6.50 8.01
N VAL A 332 18.23 5.25 8.44
CA VAL A 332 17.10 4.42 8.93
C VAL A 332 16.59 5.00 10.24
N ARG A 333 15.27 5.16 10.37
CA ARG A 333 14.66 5.63 11.63
C ARG A 333 14.94 4.62 12.74
N GLU A 334 15.17 5.11 13.96
CA GLU A 334 15.46 4.28 15.14
C GLU A 334 14.44 3.14 15.34
N VAL A 335 13.15 3.46 15.30
CA VAL A 335 12.06 2.47 15.41
C VAL A 335 12.10 1.39 14.31
N VAL A 336 12.65 1.68 13.13
CA VAL A 336 12.81 0.71 12.05
C VAL A 336 14.03 -0.18 12.31
N ILE A 337 15.12 0.37 12.86
CA ILE A 337 16.29 -0.42 13.27
C ILE A 337 15.88 -1.45 14.34
N GLU A 338 15.12 -1.02 15.35
CA GLU A 338 14.55 -1.91 16.37
C GLU A 338 13.78 -3.08 15.76
N GLU A 339 12.95 -2.80 14.75
CA GLU A 339 12.11 -3.79 14.07
C GLU A 339 12.86 -4.68 13.07
N LEU A 340 13.98 -4.22 12.53
CA LEU A 340 14.87 -5.05 11.71
C LEU A 340 15.70 -6.01 12.56
N GLY A 341 15.83 -5.77 13.87
CA GLY A 341 16.69 -6.56 14.77
C GLY A 341 18.18 -6.36 14.50
N VAL A 342 18.55 -5.26 13.83
CA VAL A 342 19.93 -4.86 13.56
C VAL A 342 20.45 -4.13 14.80
N THR A 343 21.60 -4.56 15.32
CA THR A 343 22.22 -3.89 16.47
C THR A 343 23.16 -2.80 15.94
N VAL A 344 22.97 -1.55 16.39
CA VAL A 344 23.81 -0.39 16.02
C VAL A 344 25.25 -0.56 16.48
#